data_AF-F7VVI8-F1
#
_entry.id   AF-F7VVI8-F1
#
_cell.length_a   1.000
_cell.length_b   1.000
_cell.length_c   1.000
_cell.angle_alpha   90.00
_cell.angle_beta   90.00
_cell.angle_gamma   90.00
#
_symmetry.space_group_name_H-M   'P 1'
#
loop_
_entity.id
_entity.type
_entity.pdbx_description
1 polymer ?
#
loop_
_entity_poly.entity_id
_entity_poly.type
_entity_poly.pdbx_seq_one_letter_code
_entity_poly.pdbx_strand_id
1 'polypeptide(L)'
;MRLVTTLSFLLSLLTVGTTVVAEKCACNGGTDHSKTACDRIGAKYGVYGCGFTGCCVNPGTQHNKFVQACKDLGYGFKRCDDCSTC
;
A
#
# COMPACT_ATOMS: atom_id res chain seq x y z
N MET A 1 -17.57 -32.85 -30.89
CA MET A 1 -16.65 -31.71 -30.60
C MET A 1 -17.45 -30.44 -30.29
N ARG A 2 -17.97 -30.26 -29.06
CA ARG A 2 -18.69 -29.01 -28.67
C ARG A 2 -18.65 -28.72 -27.15
N LEU A 3 -17.61 -29.16 -26.44
CA LEU A 3 -17.48 -28.90 -24.98
C LEU A 3 -16.34 -27.94 -24.61
N VAL A 4 -15.52 -27.52 -25.57
CA VAL A 4 -14.30 -26.72 -25.29
C VAL A 4 -14.58 -25.21 -25.34
N THR A 5 -15.62 -24.77 -26.04
CA THR A 5 -15.87 -23.35 -26.29
C THR A 5 -16.52 -22.60 -25.13
N THR A 6 -17.16 -23.27 -24.18
CA THR A 6 -17.80 -22.59 -23.02
C THR A 6 -16.83 -22.33 -21.87
N LEU A 7 -15.75 -23.12 -21.74
CA LEU A 7 -14.80 -22.97 -20.65
C LEU A 7 -13.88 -21.74 -20.83
N SER A 8 -13.55 -21.39 -22.07
CA SER A 8 -12.69 -20.26 -22.39
C SER A 8 -13.32 -18.90 -22.05
N PHE A 9 -14.65 -18.79 -22.06
CA PHE A 9 -15.36 -17.54 -21.77
C PHE A 9 -15.45 -17.23 -20.27
N LEU A 10 -15.42 -18.26 -19.41
CA LEU A 10 -15.47 -18.09 -17.96
C LEU A 10 -14.11 -17.69 -17.36
N LEU A 11 -12.99 -17.97 -18.04
CA LEU A 11 -11.66 -17.52 -17.60
C LEU A 11 -11.34 -16.07 -17.96
N SER A 12 -12.08 -15.45 -18.90
CA SER A 12 -11.83 -14.08 -19.34
C SER A 12 -12.34 -13.01 -18.36
N LEU A 13 -13.15 -13.39 -17.38
CA LEU A 13 -13.80 -12.46 -16.43
C LEU A 13 -13.08 -12.34 -15.07
N LEU A 14 -11.98 -13.07 -14.85
CA LEU A 14 -11.22 -13.02 -13.59
C LEU A 14 -10.02 -12.05 -13.62
N THR A 15 -9.96 -11.15 -14.59
CA THR A 15 -9.04 -10.00 -14.62
C THR A 15 -9.80 -8.70 -14.46
N VAL A 16 -10.77 -8.67 -13.54
CA VAL A 16 -11.13 -7.40 -12.89
C VAL A 16 -9.92 -7.03 -12.04
N GLY A 17 -8.98 -6.33 -12.66
CA GLY A 17 -7.85 -5.71 -11.99
C GLY A 17 -8.41 -4.77 -10.94
N THR A 18 -8.52 -5.26 -9.71
CA THR A 18 -8.71 -4.41 -8.55
C THR A 18 -7.48 -3.53 -8.52
N THR A 19 -7.62 -2.30 -8.99
CA THR A 19 -6.62 -1.27 -8.76
C THR A 19 -6.51 -1.14 -7.26
N VAL A 20 -5.54 -1.84 -6.66
CA VAL A 20 -5.23 -1.68 -5.24
C VAL A 20 -4.84 -0.22 -5.08
N VAL A 21 -5.75 0.57 -4.53
CA VAL A 21 -5.49 1.98 -4.26
C VAL A 21 -4.37 1.99 -3.24
N ALA A 22 -3.19 2.44 -3.66
CA ALA A 22 -2.06 2.57 -2.74
C ALA A 22 -2.44 3.58 -1.65
N GLU A 23 -2.08 3.27 -0.42
CA GLU A 23 -2.22 4.20 0.70
C GLU A 23 -0.88 4.88 0.93
N LYS A 24 -0.92 6.14 1.34
CA LYS A 24 0.26 6.82 1.86
C LYS A 24 0.14 6.93 3.36
N CYS A 25 1.15 6.44 4.08
CA CYS A 25 1.13 6.34 5.53
C CYS A 25 2.27 7.11 6.20
N ALA A 26 2.04 7.57 7.42
CA ALA A 26 3.03 8.28 8.22
C ALA A 26 3.03 7.80 9.69
N CYS A 27 4.21 7.84 10.31
CA CYS A 27 4.39 7.72 11.76
C CYS A 27 4.30 9.11 12.41
N ASN A 28 4.21 9.18 13.75
CA ASN A 28 4.43 10.45 14.44
C ASN A 28 5.91 10.84 14.35
N GLY A 29 6.21 12.14 14.47
CA GLY A 29 7.56 12.69 14.24
C GLY A 29 7.89 13.03 12.78
N GLY A 30 6.93 12.85 11.86
CA GLY A 30 7.01 13.41 10.51
C GLY A 30 7.84 12.56 9.53
N THR A 31 8.56 13.24 8.65
CA THR A 31 9.22 12.66 7.48
C THR A 31 10.26 11.60 7.86
N ASP A 32 11.16 11.91 8.78
CA ASP A 32 12.29 11.03 9.12
C ASP A 32 11.80 9.71 9.72
N HIS A 33 10.89 9.78 10.69
CA HIS A 33 10.31 8.60 11.32
C HIS A 33 9.53 7.73 10.32
N SER A 34 8.72 8.38 9.48
CA SER A 34 7.95 7.70 8.44
C SER A 34 8.86 7.05 7.40
N LYS A 35 9.97 7.70 7.04
CA LYS A 35 10.97 7.17 6.12
C LYS A 35 11.68 5.95 6.71
N THR A 36 12.17 6.03 7.95
CA THR A 36 12.82 4.88 8.59
C THR A 36 11.89 3.67 8.70
N ALA A 37 10.62 3.88 9.08
CA ALA A 37 9.63 2.80 9.11
C ALA A 37 9.33 2.23 7.72
N CYS A 38 9.31 3.08 6.68
CA CYS A 38 9.12 2.65 5.31
C CYS A 38 10.27 1.80 4.79
N ASP A 39 11.50 2.25 5.03
CA ASP A 39 12.72 1.56 4.63
C ASP A 39 12.80 0.18 5.33
N ARG A 40 12.34 0.08 6.60
CA ARG A 40 12.29 -1.18 7.36
C ARG A 40 11.35 -2.23 6.76
N ILE A 41 10.28 -1.82 6.10
CA ILE A 41 9.33 -2.74 5.44
C ILE A 41 9.65 -2.95 3.96
N GLY A 42 10.70 -2.31 3.44
CA GLY A 42 11.11 -2.39 2.03
C GLY A 42 10.10 -1.74 1.08
N ALA A 43 9.31 -0.78 1.55
CA ALA A 43 8.34 -0.06 0.74
C ALA A 43 8.94 1.24 0.18
N LYS A 44 8.23 1.87 -0.76
CA LYS A 44 8.69 3.10 -1.41
C LYS A 44 8.26 4.32 -0.60
N TYR A 45 9.19 5.22 -0.29
CA TYR A 45 8.87 6.50 0.31
C TYR A 45 8.43 7.52 -0.76
N GLY A 46 7.22 8.02 -0.66
CA GLY A 46 6.63 8.98 -1.59
C GLY A 46 6.68 10.41 -1.06
N VAL A 47 7.26 11.32 -1.83
CA VAL A 47 7.40 12.76 -1.46
C VAL A 47 6.36 13.66 -2.14
N TYR A 48 5.65 13.16 -3.15
CA TYR A 48 4.65 13.92 -3.92
C TYR A 48 3.28 13.25 -3.85
N GLY A 49 2.21 14.04 -4.01
CA GLY A 49 0.82 13.57 -3.97
C GLY A 49 0.21 13.56 -2.57
N CYS A 50 -1.12 13.67 -2.50
CA CYS A 50 -1.94 13.45 -1.28
C CYS A 50 -1.66 14.41 -0.11
N GLY A 51 -0.95 15.52 -0.35
CA GLY A 51 -0.78 16.60 0.62
C GLY A 51 0.26 16.34 1.73
N PHE A 52 1.00 15.23 1.67
CA PHE A 52 2.12 14.96 2.59
C PHE A 52 3.10 13.93 2.02
N THR A 53 4.28 13.87 2.64
CA THR A 53 5.28 12.84 2.40
C THR A 53 5.04 11.64 3.31
N GLY A 54 5.17 10.43 2.80
CA GLY A 54 4.91 9.23 3.59
C GLY A 54 5.27 7.95 2.85
N CYS A 55 5.05 6.81 3.50
CA CYS A 55 5.31 5.50 2.94
C CYS A 55 4.16 5.04 2.06
N CYS A 56 4.47 4.63 0.84
CA CYS A 56 3.52 4.07 -0.11
C CYS A 56 3.33 2.59 0.20
N VAL A 57 2.14 2.22 0.65
CA VAL A 57 1.83 0.85 1.04
C VAL A 57 0.57 0.39 0.35
N ASN A 58 0.53 -0.88 -0.01
CA ASN A 58 -0.72 -1.49 -0.42
C ASN A 58 -1.59 -1.78 0.82
N PRO A 59 -2.92 -1.59 0.72
CA PRO A 59 -3.83 -1.91 1.81
C PRO A 59 -3.71 -3.38 2.21
N GLY A 60 -3.98 -3.66 3.49
CA GLY A 60 -3.82 -4.99 4.07
C GLY A 60 -2.41 -5.23 4.63
N THR A 61 -1.64 -6.14 4.02
CA THR A 61 -0.40 -6.65 4.64
C THR A 61 0.69 -5.58 4.75
N GLN A 62 0.90 -4.74 3.73
CA GLN A 62 1.95 -3.71 3.80
C GLN A 62 1.56 -2.58 4.76
N HIS A 63 0.29 -2.15 4.75
CA HIS A 63 -0.25 -1.26 5.77
C HIS A 63 0.04 -1.76 7.18
N ASN A 64 -0.35 -3.00 7.49
CA ASN A 64 -0.16 -3.59 8.81
C ASN A 64 1.33 -3.64 9.20
N LYS A 65 2.21 -4.00 8.25
CA LYS A 65 3.66 -3.98 8.48
C LYS A 65 4.18 -2.57 8.78
N PHE A 66 3.69 -1.55 8.07
CA PHE A 66 4.08 -0.17 8.33
C PHE A 66 3.62 0.31 9.71
N VAL A 67 2.35 0.05 10.06
CA VAL A 67 1.79 0.38 11.38
C VAL A 67 2.60 -0.27 12.49
N GLN A 68 2.96 -1.55 12.34
CA GLN A 68 3.80 -2.23 13.32
C GLN A 68 5.23 -1.67 13.35
N ALA A 69 5.83 -1.36 12.19
CA ALA A 69 7.15 -0.74 12.15
C ALA A 69 7.19 0.61 12.89
N CYS A 70 6.16 1.45 12.75
CA CYS A 70 6.04 2.69 13.53
C CYS A 70 5.99 2.41 15.05
N LYS A 71 5.32 1.34 15.48
CA LYS A 71 5.21 0.96 16.90
C LYS A 71 6.51 0.37 17.43
N ASP A 72 7.11 -0.57 16.72
CA ASP A 72 8.36 -1.25 17.09
C ASP A 72 9.54 -0.27 17.22
N LEU A 73 9.53 0.80 16.42
CA LEU A 73 10.53 1.87 16.48
C LEU A 73 10.22 2.94 17.54
N GLY A 74 9.08 2.84 18.24
CA GLY A 74 8.66 3.82 19.25
C GLY A 74 8.14 5.15 18.70
N TYR A 75 7.95 5.27 17.38
CA TYR A 75 7.45 6.50 16.74
C TYR A 75 5.94 6.64 16.89
N GLY A 76 5.21 5.52 16.93
CA GLY A 76 3.76 5.49 16.91
C GLY A 76 3.19 5.80 15.52
N PHE A 77 2.06 5.19 15.21
CA PHE A 77 1.36 5.43 13.94
C PHE A 77 0.60 6.76 13.99
N LYS A 78 0.60 7.51 12.86
CA LYS A 78 -0.11 8.78 12.75
C LYS A 78 -1.36 8.68 11.88
N ARG A 79 -1.19 8.32 10.60
CA ARG A 79 -2.29 8.24 9.63
C ARG A 79 -1.90 7.47 8.37
N CYS A 80 -2.92 7.02 7.63
CA CYS A 80 -2.83 6.60 6.25
C CYS A 80 -3.99 7.24 5.48
N ASP A 81 -3.71 7.74 4.28
CA ASP A 81 -4.72 8.31 3.39
C ASP A 81 -4.66 7.58 2.04
N ASP A 82 -5.82 7.33 1.44
CA ASP A 82 -5.91 6.81 0.07
C ASP A 82 -5.16 7.72 -0.89
N CYS A 83 -4.25 7.14 -1.66
CA CYS A 83 -3.30 7.90 -2.45
C CYS A 83 -3.04 7.26 -3.81
N SER A 84 -3.75 7.75 -4.83
CA SER A 84 -3.58 7.30 -6.22
C SER A 84 -2.18 7.56 -6.79
N THR A 85 -1.38 8.39 -6.15
CA THR A 85 -0.05 8.78 -6.63
C THR A 85 0.98 8.70 -5.52
N CYS A 86 1.83 7.70 -5.68
CA CYS A 86 2.94 7.32 -4.84
C CYS A 86 4.09 6.84 -5.76
#